data_AF-A0A2R7M285-F1
#
_entry.id   AF-A0A2R7M285-F1
#
_cell.length_a   1.000
_cell.length_b   1.000
_cell.length_c   1.000
_cell.angle_alpha   90.00
_cell.angle_beta   90.00
_cell.angle_gamma   90.00
#
_symmetry.space_group_name_H-M   'P 1'
#
loop_
_entity.id
_entity.type
_entity.pdbx_description
1 polymer ?
#
loop_
_entity_poly.entity_id
_entity_poly.type
_entity_poly.pdbx_seq_one_letter_code
_entity_poly.pdbx_strand_id
1 'polypeptide(L)'
;MKQFFLLLIILFFNSCQYFEKQVPSEKELLQKELKSINWKQVDEYPSVSNCEKIADKKLRKQCFFEVMSQLIQQKLDIDTLSIMYPELDTIEVKVTVFPNATMKFEPQFPKDSVAYDTIKIDSILHARLVDFPKINPAIKRGIPVKTQFILPVILKAKTEK
;
A
#
# COMPACT_ATOMS: atom_id res chain seq x y z
N MET A 1 -6.00 62.91 -40.79
CA MET A 1 -6.11 62.14 -39.52
C MET A 1 -7.28 61.13 -39.48
N LYS A 2 -8.38 61.33 -40.21
CA LYS A 2 -9.57 60.43 -40.17
C LYS A 2 -9.37 59.07 -40.86
N GLN A 3 -8.52 59.00 -41.90
CA GLN A 3 -8.25 57.75 -42.66
C GLN A 3 -7.26 56.81 -41.95
N PHE A 4 -6.34 57.34 -41.13
CA PHE A 4 -5.38 56.54 -40.37
C PHE A 4 -6.08 55.75 -39.24
N PHE A 5 -7.14 56.32 -38.67
CA PHE A 5 -7.94 55.68 -37.63
C PHE A 5 -8.70 54.44 -38.13
N LEU A 6 -9.14 54.46 -39.40
CA LEU A 6 -9.80 53.33 -40.05
C LEU A 6 -8.86 52.15 -40.29
N LEU A 7 -7.60 52.42 -40.66
CA LEU A 7 -6.56 51.39 -40.83
C LEU A 7 -6.19 50.73 -39.49
N LEU A 8 -6.13 51.50 -38.40
CA LEU A 8 -5.84 50.99 -37.08
C LEU A 8 -6.93 50.01 -36.59
N ILE A 9 -8.21 50.33 -36.85
CA ILE A 9 -9.35 49.49 -36.45
C ILE A 9 -9.33 48.15 -37.18
N ILE A 10 -8.99 48.12 -38.47
CA ILE A 10 -8.95 46.87 -39.27
C ILE A 10 -7.82 45.95 -38.78
N LEU A 11 -6.71 46.50 -38.29
CA LEU A 11 -5.60 45.72 -37.71
C LEU A 11 -5.99 45.04 -36.38
N PHE A 12 -6.90 45.64 -35.58
CA PHE A 12 -7.37 45.02 -34.33
C PHE A 12 -8.41 43.91 -34.52
N PHE A 13 -9.14 43.88 -35.65
CA PHE A 13 -10.14 42.82 -35.90
C PHE A 13 -9.54 41.51 -36.46
N ASN A 14 -8.28 41.52 -36.91
CA ASN A 14 -7.61 40.33 -37.45
C ASN A 14 -6.78 39.56 -36.41
N SER A 15 -6.68 40.03 -35.16
CA SER A 15 -5.89 39.36 -34.11
C SER A 15 -6.65 38.23 -33.37
N CYS A 16 -7.94 38.05 -33.65
CA CYS A 16 -8.80 37.12 -32.91
C CYS A 16 -8.69 35.64 -33.33
N GLN A 17 -7.94 35.29 -34.38
CA GLN A 17 -7.74 33.89 -34.80
C GLN A 17 -6.43 33.26 -34.33
N TYR A 18 -5.58 33.97 -33.58
CA TYR A 18 -4.26 33.45 -33.19
C TYR A 18 -4.24 32.71 -31.84
N PHE A 19 -5.38 32.59 -31.17
CA PHE A 19 -5.54 31.80 -29.94
C PHE A 19 -6.31 30.51 -30.23
N GLU A 20 -5.75 29.62 -31.05
CA GLU A 20 -6.07 28.21 -30.95
C GLU A 20 -5.62 27.75 -29.56
N LYS A 21 -6.57 27.60 -28.64
CA LYS A 21 -6.34 26.87 -27.38
C LYS A 21 -5.88 25.48 -27.78
N GLN A 22 -4.58 25.22 -27.68
CA GLN A 22 -4.03 23.88 -27.86
C GLN A 22 -4.81 22.95 -26.93
N VAL A 23 -5.57 22.03 -27.51
CA VAL A 23 -6.23 20.96 -26.76
C VAL A 23 -5.09 20.23 -26.04
N PRO A 24 -5.07 20.21 -24.69
CA PRO A 24 -3.98 19.58 -23.96
C PRO A 24 -3.87 18.13 -24.42
N SER A 25 -2.66 17.70 -24.72
CA SER A 25 -2.44 16.36 -25.26
C SER A 25 -2.96 15.33 -24.25
N GLU A 26 -3.47 14.20 -24.74
CA GLU A 26 -3.96 13.10 -23.89
C GLU A 26 -2.94 12.70 -22.81
N LYS A 27 -1.64 12.80 -23.15
CA LYS A 27 -0.52 12.55 -22.23
C LYS A 27 -0.42 13.59 -21.10
N GLU A 28 -0.69 14.86 -21.38
CA GLU A 28 -0.69 15.92 -20.37
C GLU A 28 -1.91 15.81 -19.44
N LEU A 29 -3.08 15.44 -19.99
CA LEU A 29 -4.27 15.13 -19.20
C LEU A 29 -4.03 13.91 -18.29
N LEU A 30 -3.48 12.84 -18.83
CA LEU A 30 -3.12 11.63 -18.09
C LEU A 30 -2.11 11.93 -16.97
N GLN A 31 -1.06 12.71 -17.26
CA GLN A 31 -0.08 13.11 -16.25
C GLN A 31 -0.68 14.01 -15.16
N LYS A 32 -1.60 14.91 -15.52
CA LYS A 32 -2.31 15.76 -14.57
C LYS A 32 -3.20 14.94 -13.64
N GLU A 33 -3.84 13.90 -14.16
CA GLU A 33 -4.60 12.94 -13.35
C GLU A 33 -3.71 12.07 -12.47
N LEU A 34 -2.58 11.57 -12.97
CA LEU A 34 -1.64 10.77 -12.19
C LEU A 34 -1.02 11.56 -11.03
N LYS A 35 -0.79 12.87 -11.23
CA LYS A 35 -0.26 13.79 -10.21
C LYS A 35 -1.29 14.18 -9.16
N SER A 36 -2.59 14.15 -9.46
CA SER A 36 -3.67 14.45 -8.50
C SER A 36 -4.03 13.26 -7.60
N ILE A 37 -3.45 12.08 -7.87
CA ILE A 37 -3.68 10.88 -7.06
C ILE A 37 -2.91 10.96 -5.73
N ASN A 38 -3.63 10.92 -4.61
CA ASN A 38 -3.01 10.74 -3.30
C ASN A 38 -2.54 9.28 -3.13
N TRP A 39 -1.29 8.99 -3.48
CA TRP A 39 -0.66 7.66 -3.39
C TRP A 39 -0.56 7.06 -1.98
N LYS A 40 -0.84 7.84 -0.92
CA LYS A 40 -0.87 7.34 0.47
C LYS A 40 -2.16 6.61 0.84
N GLN A 41 -3.21 6.74 0.02
CA GLN A 41 -4.50 6.10 0.25
C GLN A 41 -4.89 5.23 -0.94
N VAL A 42 -5.50 4.09 -0.62
CA VAL A 42 -6.10 3.16 -1.59
C VAL A 42 -7.61 3.35 -1.55
N ASP A 43 -8.28 3.07 -2.66
CA ASP A 43 -9.73 3.17 -2.74
C ASP A 43 -10.36 1.94 -2.06
N GLU A 44 -9.78 0.77 -2.32
CA GLU A 44 -10.12 -0.50 -1.67
C GLU A 44 -8.90 -1.12 -1.02
N TYR A 45 -9.04 -1.52 0.24
CA TYR A 45 -7.98 -2.23 0.96
C TYR A 45 -7.88 -3.69 0.49
N PRO A 46 -6.71 -4.33 0.68
CA PRO A 46 -6.60 -5.76 0.47
C PRO A 46 -7.67 -6.51 1.27
N SER A 47 -8.13 -7.63 0.76
CA SER A 47 -9.14 -8.45 1.42
C SER A 47 -8.86 -9.92 1.24
N VAL A 48 -9.29 -10.71 2.22
CA VAL A 48 -9.40 -12.17 2.11
C VAL A 48 -10.84 -12.54 1.80
N SER A 49 -11.10 -13.75 1.31
CA SER A 49 -12.43 -14.24 0.90
C SER A 49 -13.57 -13.91 1.87
N ASN A 50 -13.29 -13.96 3.18
CA ASN A 50 -14.28 -13.71 4.22
C ASN A 50 -14.63 -12.22 4.39
N CYS A 51 -13.73 -11.31 4.01
CA CYS A 51 -13.89 -9.87 4.14
C CYS A 51 -14.39 -9.21 2.84
N GLU A 52 -14.37 -9.92 1.70
CA GLU A 52 -14.76 -9.38 0.38
C GLU A 52 -16.19 -8.83 0.35
N LYS A 53 -17.11 -9.47 1.07
CA LYS A 53 -18.54 -9.11 1.09
C LYS A 53 -18.82 -7.80 1.83
N ILE A 54 -17.82 -7.23 2.51
CA ILE A 54 -17.97 -6.00 3.31
C ILE A 54 -17.82 -4.78 2.39
N ALA A 55 -18.94 -4.13 2.09
CA ALA A 55 -18.96 -2.93 1.26
C ALA A 55 -18.23 -1.75 1.92
N ASP A 56 -18.42 -1.56 3.23
CA ASP A 56 -17.80 -0.46 3.97
C ASP A 56 -16.27 -0.59 4.00
N LYS A 57 -15.58 0.44 3.53
CA LYS A 57 -14.12 0.47 3.39
C LYS A 57 -13.39 0.33 4.73
N LYS A 58 -13.91 0.93 5.80
CA LYS A 58 -13.27 0.92 7.13
C LYS A 58 -13.43 -0.44 7.78
N LEU A 59 -14.62 -1.02 7.73
CA LEU A 59 -14.91 -2.36 8.24
C LEU A 59 -14.15 -3.43 7.44
N ARG A 60 -14.06 -3.28 6.12
CA ARG A 60 -13.26 -4.20 5.27
C ARG A 60 -11.78 -4.16 5.62
N LYS A 61 -11.24 -2.96 5.81
CA LYS A 61 -9.87 -2.77 6.31
C LYS A 61 -9.71 -3.49 7.65
N GLN A 62 -10.58 -3.20 8.62
CA GLN A 62 -10.50 -3.80 9.94
C GLN A 62 -10.54 -5.34 9.88
N CYS A 63 -11.51 -5.91 9.17
CA CYS A 63 -11.62 -7.36 8.98
C CYS A 63 -10.34 -7.96 8.40
N PHE A 64 -9.77 -7.33 7.38
CA PHE A 64 -8.51 -7.77 6.79
C PHE A 64 -7.36 -7.77 7.81
N PHE A 65 -7.19 -6.67 8.54
CA PHE A 65 -6.13 -6.53 9.53
C PHE A 65 -6.30 -7.52 10.70
N GLU A 66 -7.52 -7.78 11.14
CA GLU A 66 -7.83 -8.76 12.20
C GLU A 66 -7.48 -10.18 11.73
N VAL A 67 -7.97 -10.61 10.56
CA VAL A 67 -7.68 -11.94 10.03
C VAL A 67 -6.19 -12.13 9.78
N MET A 68 -5.52 -11.15 9.18
CA MET A 68 -4.08 -11.23 8.92
C MET A 68 -3.27 -11.30 10.21
N SER A 69 -3.59 -10.46 11.20
CA SER A 69 -2.93 -10.49 12.51
C SER A 69 -3.12 -11.84 13.19
N GLN A 70 -4.34 -12.38 13.16
CA GLN A 70 -4.64 -13.67 13.75
C GLN A 70 -3.89 -14.83 13.05
N LEU A 71 -3.87 -14.85 11.71
CA LEU A 71 -3.18 -15.89 10.95
C LEU A 71 -1.67 -15.85 11.16
N ILE A 72 -1.08 -14.65 11.17
CA ILE A 72 0.35 -14.46 11.45
C ILE A 72 0.66 -14.89 12.88
N GLN A 73 -0.15 -14.48 13.86
CA GLN A 73 0.00 -14.90 15.24
C GLN A 73 -0.05 -16.43 15.33
N GLN A 74 -1.07 -17.09 14.77
CA GLN A 74 -1.22 -18.55 14.81
C GLN A 74 -0.03 -19.30 14.16
N LYS A 75 0.49 -18.80 13.03
CA LYS A 75 1.64 -19.42 12.36
C LYS A 75 2.95 -19.23 13.13
N LEU A 76 3.06 -18.16 13.94
CA LEU A 76 4.24 -17.84 14.73
C LEU A 76 4.18 -18.30 16.19
N ASP A 77 2.97 -18.56 16.72
CA ASP A 77 2.69 -19.07 18.07
C ASP A 77 3.15 -20.53 18.29
N ILE A 78 3.68 -21.17 17.25
CA ILE A 78 4.26 -22.51 17.31
C ILE A 78 5.67 -22.44 17.93
N ASP A 79 5.73 -22.04 19.21
CA ASP A 79 6.74 -22.19 20.28
C ASP A 79 8.24 -21.93 19.97
N THR A 80 8.68 -21.90 18.71
CA THR A 80 10.09 -21.95 18.30
C THR A 80 10.79 -20.62 18.59
N LEU A 81 10.15 -19.50 18.26
CA LEU A 81 10.75 -18.17 18.46
C LEU A 81 10.76 -17.77 19.94
N SER A 82 9.68 -18.02 20.68
CA SER A 82 9.60 -17.69 22.10
C SER A 82 10.53 -18.53 22.99
N ILE A 83 10.82 -19.79 22.60
CA ILE A 83 11.79 -20.64 23.31
C ILE A 83 13.23 -20.18 23.02
N MET A 84 13.55 -19.87 21.75
CA MET A 84 14.91 -19.51 21.37
C MET A 84 15.29 -18.06 21.74
N TYR A 85 14.31 -17.16 21.77
CA TYR A 85 14.49 -15.74 22.05
C TYR A 85 13.50 -15.27 23.12
N PRO A 86 13.68 -15.69 24.38
CA PRO A 86 12.75 -15.36 25.47
C PRO A 86 12.74 -13.87 25.83
N GLU A 87 13.78 -13.12 25.47
CA GLU A 87 13.85 -11.66 25.67
C GLU A 87 13.12 -10.86 24.56
N LEU A 88 12.67 -11.54 23.51
CA LEU A 88 12.01 -10.91 22.36
C LEU A 88 10.48 -10.99 22.51
N ASP A 89 9.89 -9.96 23.11
CA ASP A 89 8.44 -9.92 23.38
C ASP A 89 7.59 -9.65 22.13
N THR A 90 8.08 -8.82 21.20
CA THR A 90 7.31 -8.38 20.03
C THR A 90 8.20 -8.21 18.81
N ILE A 91 7.75 -8.75 17.68
CA ILE A 91 8.39 -8.56 16.37
C ILE A 91 7.46 -7.72 15.49
N GLU A 92 8.00 -6.65 14.90
CA GLU A 92 7.31 -5.92 13.85
C GLU A 92 7.50 -6.66 12.52
N VAL A 93 6.41 -7.11 11.90
CA VAL A 93 6.44 -7.77 10.60
C VAL A 93 5.87 -6.82 9.55
N LYS A 94 6.70 -6.43 8.59
CA LYS A 94 6.28 -5.68 7.41
C LYS A 94 5.71 -6.64 6.39
N VAL A 95 4.41 -6.50 6.15
CA VAL A 95 3.68 -7.28 5.15
C VAL A 95 3.54 -6.44 3.88
N THR A 96 3.94 -7.02 2.76
CA THR A 96 3.77 -6.43 1.43
C THR A 96 2.80 -7.29 0.64
N VAL A 97 1.71 -6.69 0.17
CA VAL A 97 0.75 -7.32 -0.75
C VAL A 97 1.02 -6.76 -2.14
N PHE A 98 1.30 -7.63 -3.10
CA PHE A 98 1.60 -7.26 -4.47
C PHE A 98 0.34 -7.28 -5.36
N PRO A 99 0.34 -6.54 -6.49
CA PRO A 99 -0.75 -6.54 -7.47
C PRO A 99 -1.14 -7.92 -8.02
N ASN A 100 -0.20 -8.87 -8.04
CA ASN A 100 -0.40 -10.25 -8.50
C ASN A 100 -0.92 -11.19 -7.39
N ALA A 101 -1.49 -10.64 -6.32
CA ALA A 101 -2.01 -11.39 -5.16
C ALA A 101 -0.95 -12.21 -4.40
N THR A 102 0.35 -11.95 -4.60
CA THR A 102 1.40 -12.54 -3.76
C THR A 102 1.69 -11.67 -2.55
N MET A 103 2.25 -12.28 -1.50
CA MET A 103 2.67 -11.59 -0.30
C MET A 103 4.15 -11.81 -0.01
N LYS A 104 4.77 -10.80 0.60
CA LYS A 104 6.11 -10.89 1.19
C LYS A 104 6.06 -10.41 2.63
N PHE A 105 6.72 -11.16 3.50
CA PHE A 105 6.86 -10.85 4.92
C PHE A 105 8.33 -10.53 5.19
N GLU A 106 8.58 -9.42 5.87
CA GLU A 106 9.94 -9.02 6.24
C GLU A 106 9.93 -8.58 7.71
N PRO A 107 10.77 -9.16 8.58
CA PRO A 107 10.91 -8.62 9.93
C PRO A 107 11.45 -7.18 9.86
N GLN A 108 11.00 -6.35 10.79
CA GLN A 108 11.55 -5.05 11.08
C GLN A 108 12.14 -5.10 12.48
N PHE A 109 13.41 -4.69 12.57
CA PHE A 109 14.13 -4.63 13.83
C PHE A 109 14.48 -3.17 14.13
N PRO A 110 14.43 -2.75 15.41
CA PRO A 110 15.02 -1.49 15.82
C PRO A 110 16.49 -1.44 15.39
N LYS A 111 16.98 -0.29 14.93
CA LYS A 111 18.37 -0.13 14.47
C LYS A 111 19.42 -0.50 15.53
N ASP A 112 19.02 -0.48 16.81
CA ASP A 112 19.88 -0.75 17.95
C ASP A 112 19.88 -2.22 18.40
N SER A 113 19.16 -3.11 17.70
CA SER A 113 19.04 -4.53 18.08
C SER A 113 20.24 -5.36 17.63
N VAL A 114 21.40 -5.12 18.23
CA VAL A 114 22.59 -6.00 18.07
C VAL A 114 22.39 -7.33 18.84
N ALA A 115 21.34 -7.43 19.67
CA ALA A 115 21.06 -8.56 20.54
C ALA A 115 20.54 -9.82 19.81
N TYR A 116 20.03 -9.71 18.58
CA TYR A 116 19.32 -10.81 17.93
C TYR A 116 19.94 -11.20 16.59
N ASP A 117 19.98 -12.51 16.34
CA ASP A 117 20.38 -13.07 15.05
C ASP A 117 19.25 -12.87 14.03
N THR A 118 19.27 -11.71 13.39
CA THR A 118 18.24 -11.28 12.42
C THR A 118 18.10 -12.24 11.25
N ILE A 119 19.19 -12.92 10.87
CA ILE A 119 19.21 -13.92 9.80
C ILE A 119 18.39 -15.14 10.20
N LYS A 120 18.57 -15.64 11.43
CA LYS A 120 17.78 -16.78 11.94
C LYS A 120 16.30 -16.44 12.06
N ILE A 121 15.97 -15.26 12.59
CA ILE A 121 14.57 -14.84 12.72
C ILE A 121 13.93 -14.69 11.34
N ASP A 122 14.63 -14.08 10.38
CA ASP A 122 14.13 -13.96 8.99
C ASP A 122 13.88 -15.34 8.35
N SER A 123 14.79 -16.29 8.56
CA SER A 123 14.63 -17.66 8.08
C SER A 123 13.41 -18.36 8.71
N ILE A 124 13.19 -18.19 10.02
CA ILE A 124 12.04 -18.78 10.71
C ILE A 124 10.74 -18.14 10.24
N LEU A 125 10.70 -16.81 10.09
CA LEU A 125 9.54 -16.12 9.54
C LEU A 125 9.22 -16.62 8.14
N HIS A 126 10.21 -16.75 7.25
CA HIS A 126 9.99 -17.29 5.91
C HIS A 126 9.51 -18.73 5.93
N ALA A 127 10.02 -19.57 6.84
CA ALA A 127 9.60 -20.98 6.95
C ALA A 127 8.18 -21.13 7.52
N ARG A 128 7.76 -20.25 8.43
CA ARG A 128 6.45 -20.32 9.10
C ARG A 128 5.35 -19.56 8.36
N LEU A 129 5.69 -18.44 7.74
CA LEU A 129 4.76 -17.58 7.01
C LEU A 129 4.60 -18.01 5.55
N VAL A 130 4.64 -19.32 5.30
CA VAL A 130 4.23 -19.95 4.04
C VAL A 130 2.74 -20.26 4.07
N ASP A 131 2.14 -20.43 2.88
CA ASP A 131 0.77 -20.92 2.73
C ASP A 131 -0.29 -20.05 3.44
N PHE A 132 -0.46 -18.83 2.93
CA PHE A 132 -1.54 -17.94 3.32
C PHE A 132 -2.75 -18.12 2.41
N PRO A 133 -3.98 -17.84 2.91
CA PRO A 133 -5.17 -17.87 2.07
C PRO A 133 -5.02 -16.90 0.91
N LYS A 134 -5.70 -17.20 -0.20
CA LYS A 134 -5.75 -16.34 -1.36
C LYS A 134 -6.22 -14.94 -0.94
N ILE A 135 -5.49 -13.94 -1.41
CA ILE A 135 -5.70 -12.53 -1.05
C ILE A 135 -6.04 -11.74 -2.30
N ASN A 136 -6.92 -10.75 -2.15
CA ASN A 136 -7.15 -9.77 -3.18
C ASN A 136 -6.28 -8.54 -2.88
N PRO A 137 -5.54 -8.04 -3.89
CA PRO A 137 -4.72 -6.85 -3.74
C PRO A 137 -5.58 -5.63 -3.46
N ALA A 138 -4.96 -4.59 -2.91
CA ALA A 138 -5.60 -3.30 -2.82
C ALA A 138 -5.89 -2.75 -4.22
N ILE A 139 -6.99 -2.04 -4.36
CA ILE A 139 -7.39 -1.45 -5.63
C ILE A 139 -7.34 0.06 -5.52
N LYS A 140 -6.83 0.68 -6.59
CA LYS A 140 -6.84 2.12 -6.77
C LYS A 140 -7.32 2.47 -8.16
N ARG A 141 -8.44 3.19 -8.26
CA ARG A 141 -9.12 3.50 -9.52
C ARG A 141 -9.29 2.27 -10.43
N GLY A 142 -9.67 1.12 -9.85
CA GLY A 142 -9.83 -0.14 -10.57
C GLY A 142 -8.54 -0.91 -10.87
N ILE A 143 -7.37 -0.37 -10.51
CA ILE A 143 -6.06 -1.01 -10.77
C ILE A 143 -5.50 -1.61 -9.48
N PRO A 144 -5.08 -2.90 -9.49
CA PRO A 144 -4.36 -3.49 -8.37
C PRO A 144 -3.04 -2.77 -8.08
N VAL A 145 -2.83 -2.37 -6.83
CA VAL A 145 -1.62 -1.66 -6.40
C VAL A 145 -0.89 -2.40 -5.28
N LYS A 146 0.43 -2.20 -5.22
CA LYS A 146 1.26 -2.68 -4.13
C LYS A 146 0.90 -1.92 -2.84
N THR A 147 0.66 -2.65 -1.76
CA THR A 147 0.45 -2.06 -0.43
C THR A 147 1.38 -2.67 0.60
N GLN A 148 1.77 -1.86 1.58
CA GLN A 148 2.64 -2.28 2.67
C GLN A 148 2.05 -1.81 3.99
N PHE A 149 2.12 -2.67 5.00
CA PHE A 149 1.70 -2.37 6.36
C PHE A 149 2.59 -3.13 7.36
N ILE A 150 2.68 -2.62 8.58
CA ILE A 150 3.47 -3.20 9.65
C ILE A 150 2.51 -3.77 10.68
N LEU A 151 2.70 -5.03 11.05
CA LEU A 151 1.92 -5.71 12.08
C LEU A 151 2.85 -6.07 13.25
N PRO A 152 2.54 -5.64 14.48
CA PRO A 152 3.22 -6.14 15.67
C PRO A 152 2.71 -7.56 15.99
N VAL A 153 3.64 -8.51 16.10
CA VAL A 153 3.35 -9.89 16.52
C VAL A 153 3.92 -10.09 17.90
N ILE A 154 3.09 -10.50 18.86
CA ILE A 154 3.49 -10.69 20.25
C ILE A 154 3.94 -12.14 20.41
N LEU A 155 5.18 -12.35 20.82
CA LEU A 155 5.75 -13.67 21.06
C LEU A 155 5.53 -14.03 22.54
N LYS A 156 4.36 -14.56 22.90
CA LYS A 156 4.11 -14.96 24.28
C LYS A 156 4.93 -16.20 24.61
N ALA A 157 5.87 -16.11 25.54
CA ALA A 157 6.43 -17.28 26.18
C ALA A 157 5.29 -18.00 26.93
N LYS A 158 4.97 -19.24 26.55
CA LYS A 158 4.16 -20.11 27.41
C LYS A 158 4.98 -20.37 28.65
N THR A 159 4.65 -19.68 29.73
CA THR A 159 5.06 -20.14 31.05
C THR A 159 4.33 -21.45 31.27
N GLU A 160 5.04 -22.58 31.11
CA GLU A 160 4.54 -23.88 31.55
C GLU A 160 4.10 -23.75 33.01
N LYS A 161 2.85 -24.09 33.28
CA LYS A 161 2.26 -24.08 34.61
C LYS A 161 1.88 -25.49 34.98
#